data_AF-A0A3M9ZJZ1-F1
#
_entry.id   AF-A0A3M9ZJZ1-F1
#
_cell.length_a   1.000
_cell.length_b   1.000
_cell.length_c   1.000
_cell.angle_alpha   90.00
_cell.angle_beta   90.00
_cell.angle_gamma   90.00
#
_symmetry.space_group_name_H-M   'P 1'
#
loop_
_entity.id
_entity.type
_entity.pdbx_description
1 polymer ?
#
loop_
_entity_poly.entity_id
_entity_poly.type
_entity_poly.pdbx_seq_one_letter_code
_entity_poly.pdbx_strand_id
1 'polypeptide(L)'
;MKAAPALIALTAMLLVAVPNAWGATLTAFLEPEDNEATITVSYLQTFTIRHDGEGMLSELLDGEAWEIERKFYPDDPGVINLTERINSGILAERSTAKVDALNVAFSSSMSPRADSSDINFKIDISGNLVDFVIKEEDPTVPGIIDMGWRHFAVEGPVVMDGIDINTPFSVLEDNSPDVHEAIGGT
;
A
#
# COMPACT_ATOMS: atom_id res chain seq x y z
N MET A 1 -53.94 -17.79 -6.05
CA MET A 1 -52.66 -17.55 -6.76
C MET A 1 -51.54 -17.91 -5.80
N LYS A 2 -50.76 -18.95 -6.10
CA LYS A 2 -49.60 -19.35 -5.28
C LYS A 2 -48.45 -18.40 -5.58
N ALA A 3 -47.90 -17.75 -4.56
CA ALA A 3 -46.66 -17.01 -4.67
C ALA A 3 -45.55 -18.00 -5.09
N ALA A 4 -44.83 -17.68 -6.16
CA ALA A 4 -43.62 -18.41 -6.52
C ALA A 4 -42.54 -18.11 -5.48
N PRO A 5 -41.79 -19.09 -4.98
CA PRO A 5 -40.63 -18.81 -4.14
C PRO A 5 -39.59 -18.10 -5.01
N ALA A 6 -39.14 -16.93 -4.56
CA ALA A 6 -38.00 -16.25 -5.15
C ALA A 6 -36.77 -17.15 -4.98
N LEU A 7 -36.27 -17.66 -6.10
CA LEU A 7 -35.02 -18.38 -6.16
C LEU A 7 -33.90 -17.34 -6.02
N ILE A 8 -33.43 -17.12 -4.79
CA ILE A 8 -32.18 -16.40 -4.55
C ILE A 8 -31.08 -17.36 -5.00
N ALA A 9 -30.64 -17.20 -6.26
CA ALA A 9 -29.47 -17.88 -6.74
C ALA A 9 -28.27 -17.28 -6.01
N LEU A 10 -27.75 -18.01 -5.01
CA LEU A 10 -26.48 -17.70 -4.39
C LEU A 10 -25.38 -18.14 -5.37
N THR A 11 -25.05 -17.26 -6.31
CA THR A 11 -24.00 -17.52 -7.29
C THR A 11 -22.67 -17.61 -6.55
N ALA A 12 -21.96 -18.72 -6.73
CA ALA A 12 -20.68 -18.96 -6.07
C ALA A 12 -19.65 -17.94 -6.54
N MET A 13 -19.37 -16.96 -5.69
CA MET A 13 -18.36 -15.93 -5.92
C MET A 13 -16.97 -16.55 -5.75
N LEU A 14 -16.10 -16.39 -6.74
CA LEU A 14 -14.72 -16.83 -6.67
C LEU A 14 -13.79 -15.61 -6.74
N LEU A 15 -13.50 -15.02 -5.58
CA LEU A 15 -12.37 -14.09 -5.44
C LEU A 15 -11.07 -14.89 -5.59
N VAL A 16 -10.56 -14.98 -6.82
CA VAL A 16 -9.19 -15.46 -7.05
C VAL A 16 -8.27 -14.25 -7.03
N ALA A 17 -7.71 -13.97 -5.85
CA ALA A 17 -6.48 -13.20 -5.76
C ALA A 17 -5.37 -14.05 -6.41
N VAL A 18 -5.12 -13.85 -7.70
CA VAL A 18 -3.91 -14.39 -8.33
C VAL A 18 -2.77 -13.58 -7.71
N PRO A 19 -1.76 -14.21 -7.07
CA PRO A 19 -0.68 -13.47 -6.45
C PRO A 19 0.18 -12.86 -7.56
N ASN A 20 -0.19 -11.67 -8.00
CA ASN A 20 0.73 -10.75 -8.64
C ASN A 20 1.79 -10.46 -7.58
N ALA A 21 3.07 -10.67 -7.88
CA ALA A 21 4.17 -10.63 -6.92
C ALA A 21 4.01 -9.46 -5.92
N TRP A 22 3.65 -9.76 -4.68
CA TRP A 22 3.62 -8.78 -3.60
C TRP A 22 5.06 -8.36 -3.35
N GLY A 23 5.43 -7.21 -3.90
CA GLY A 23 6.79 -6.69 -3.83
C GLY A 23 6.77 -5.32 -3.20
N ALA A 24 7.07 -5.24 -1.91
CA ALA A 24 7.62 -4.02 -1.36
C ALA A 24 9.10 -3.99 -1.73
N THR A 25 9.52 -3.00 -2.50
CA THR A 25 10.93 -2.78 -2.81
C THR A 25 11.44 -1.63 -1.96
N LEU A 26 12.38 -1.91 -1.07
CA LEU A 26 13.14 -0.89 -0.35
C LEU A 26 14.47 -0.67 -1.09
N THR A 27 14.76 0.58 -1.42
CA THR A 27 16.02 1.01 -2.03
C THR A 27 16.63 2.11 -1.20
N ALA A 28 17.91 1.97 -0.84
CA ALA A 28 18.71 3.01 -0.21
C ALA A 28 20.13 2.95 -0.78
N PHE A 29 20.72 4.11 -1.03
CA PHE A 29 22.11 4.23 -1.46
C PHE A 29 22.89 4.85 -0.31
N LEU A 30 23.72 4.03 0.34
CA LEU A 30 24.53 4.47 1.48
C LEU A 30 25.95 4.77 1.02
N GLU A 31 26.43 5.99 1.29
CA GLU A 31 27.82 6.36 1.08
C GLU A 31 28.59 6.22 2.40
N PRO A 32 29.72 5.49 2.46
CA PRO A 32 30.44 5.26 3.73
C PRO A 32 30.94 6.52 4.43
N GLU A 33 31.19 7.59 3.67
CA GLU A 33 31.67 8.87 4.17
C GLU A 33 30.54 9.78 4.68
N ASP A 34 29.28 9.45 4.36
CA ASP A 34 28.09 10.19 4.76
C ASP A 34 27.25 9.41 5.77
N ASN A 35 26.57 10.14 6.65
CA ASN A 35 25.56 9.60 7.57
C ASN A 35 24.14 9.92 7.10
N GLU A 36 23.97 10.32 5.85
CA GLU A 36 22.69 10.66 5.21
C GLU A 36 22.54 9.91 3.88
N ALA A 37 21.32 9.50 3.57
CA ALA A 37 21.01 8.74 2.36
C ALA A 37 19.55 8.95 1.95
N THR A 38 19.26 8.92 0.66
CA THR A 38 17.87 8.84 0.20
C THR A 38 17.36 7.40 0.34
N ILE A 39 16.17 7.26 0.92
CA ILE A 39 15.44 5.99 0.99
C ILE A 39 14.15 6.09 0.18
N THR A 40 13.87 5.03 -0.58
CA THR A 40 12.62 4.88 -1.33
C THR A 40 12.02 3.51 -1.04
N VAL A 41 10.72 3.47 -0.79
CA VAL A 41 9.93 2.25 -0.66
C VAL A 41 8.78 2.28 -1.66
N SER A 42 8.74 1.32 -2.57
CA SER A 42 7.65 1.18 -3.53
C SER A 42 6.86 -0.08 -3.23
N TYR A 43 5.54 0.06 -3.14
CA TYR A 43 4.59 -1.02 -3.00
C TYR A 43 3.63 -1.02 -4.18
N LEU A 44 3.46 -2.17 -4.83
CA LEU A 44 2.54 -2.34 -5.94
C LEU A 44 1.67 -3.57 -5.70
N GLN A 45 0.37 -3.40 -5.88
CA GLN A 45 -0.61 -4.48 -5.80
C GLN A 45 -1.66 -4.33 -6.89
N THR A 46 -2.11 -5.47 -7.41
CA THR A 46 -3.26 -5.54 -8.31
C THR A 46 -4.25 -6.56 -7.78
N PHE A 47 -5.51 -6.16 -7.65
CA PHE A 47 -6.64 -7.01 -7.30
C PHE A 47 -7.50 -7.20 -8.53
N THR A 48 -8.06 -8.39 -8.69
CA THR A 48 -9.01 -8.67 -9.76
C THR A 48 -10.32 -9.13 -9.15
N ILE A 49 -11.38 -8.38 -9.39
CA ILE A 49 -12.74 -8.78 -9.09
C ILE A 49 -13.24 -9.54 -10.32
N ARG A 50 -13.55 -10.84 -10.17
CA ARG A 50 -14.12 -11.65 -11.27
C ARG A 50 -15.62 -11.74 -11.13
N HIS A 51 -16.31 -11.66 -12.25
CA HIS A 51 -17.75 -11.87 -12.36
C HIS A 51 -18.04 -12.78 -13.56
N ASP A 52 -19.19 -13.45 -13.55
CA ASP A 52 -19.61 -14.38 -14.60
C ASP A 52 -20.33 -13.69 -15.77
N GLY A 53 -20.38 -12.35 -15.77
CA GLY A 53 -21.03 -11.53 -16.79
C GLY A 53 -22.53 -11.33 -16.56
N GLU A 54 -23.08 -11.86 -15.46
CA GLU A 54 -24.50 -11.73 -15.11
C GLU A 54 -24.66 -11.22 -13.66
N GLY A 55 -25.83 -10.66 -13.34
CA GLY A 55 -26.17 -10.25 -11.98
C GLY A 55 -25.63 -8.88 -11.54
N MET A 56 -26.02 -8.49 -10.32
CA MET A 56 -25.87 -7.12 -9.82
C MET A 56 -24.43 -6.63 -9.80
N LEU A 57 -23.47 -7.46 -9.36
CA LEU A 57 -22.06 -7.06 -9.34
C LEU A 57 -21.52 -6.86 -10.77
N SER A 58 -21.91 -7.70 -11.73
CA SER A 58 -21.52 -7.52 -13.13
C SER A 58 -22.08 -6.23 -13.72
N GLU A 59 -23.31 -5.85 -13.35
CA GLU A 59 -23.93 -4.58 -13.77
C GLU A 59 -23.23 -3.37 -13.14
N LEU A 60 -22.83 -3.46 -11.87
CA LEU A 60 -22.11 -2.40 -11.17
C LEU A 60 -20.68 -2.19 -11.70
N LEU A 61 -20.03 -3.27 -12.15
CA LEU A 61 -18.68 -3.23 -12.70
C LEU A 61 -18.65 -2.88 -14.20
N ASP A 62 -19.80 -2.93 -14.90
CA ASP A 62 -19.85 -2.71 -16.33
C ASP A 62 -19.48 -1.27 -16.70
N GLY A 63 -18.35 -1.11 -17.38
CA GLY A 63 -17.82 0.20 -17.78
C GLY A 63 -17.30 1.07 -16.63
N GLU A 64 -17.30 0.58 -15.39
CA GLU A 64 -16.81 1.31 -14.22
C GLU A 64 -15.28 1.45 -14.28
N ALA A 65 -14.81 2.69 -14.35
CA ALA A 65 -13.40 3.01 -14.49
C ALA A 65 -13.08 4.34 -13.81
N TRP A 66 -11.98 4.35 -13.05
CA TRP A 66 -11.48 5.55 -12.40
C TRP A 66 -9.97 5.47 -12.19
N GLU A 67 -9.36 6.62 -11.93
CA GLU A 67 -7.95 6.77 -11.59
C GLU A 67 -7.81 7.90 -10.58
N ILE A 68 -7.02 7.66 -9.53
CA ILE A 68 -6.69 8.63 -8.50
C ILE A 68 -5.18 8.70 -8.31
N GLU A 69 -4.68 9.91 -8.10
CA GLU A 69 -3.30 10.19 -7.68
C GLU A 69 -3.33 11.22 -6.56
N ARG A 70 -2.58 10.96 -5.49
CA ARG A 70 -2.42 11.83 -4.32
C ARG A 70 -0.95 11.91 -3.94
N LYS A 71 -0.53 13.08 -3.44
CA LYS A 71 0.81 13.31 -2.91
C LYS A 71 0.69 13.99 -1.56
N PHE A 72 1.39 13.43 -0.59
CA PHE A 72 1.46 13.91 0.77
C PHE A 72 2.90 14.27 1.10
N TYR A 73 3.07 15.39 1.78
CA TYR A 73 4.36 16.04 2.04
C TYR A 73 4.71 15.97 3.53
N PRO A 74 5.95 16.29 3.95
CA PRO A 74 6.40 16.12 5.34
C PRO A 74 5.58 16.86 6.41
N ASP A 75 4.83 17.88 6.02
CA ASP A 75 3.96 18.67 6.88
C ASP A 75 2.53 18.12 7.00
N ASP A 76 2.17 17.09 6.23
CA ASP A 76 0.89 16.41 6.32
C ASP A 76 0.79 15.62 7.65
N PRO A 77 -0.32 15.75 8.43
CA PRO A 77 -0.47 15.04 9.70
C PRO A 77 -0.36 13.52 9.60
N GLY A 78 -0.85 12.91 8.51
CA GLY A 78 -0.76 11.48 8.25
C GLY A 78 0.67 11.06 7.95
N VAL A 79 1.42 11.89 7.23
CA VAL A 79 2.86 11.69 6.97
C VAL A 79 3.67 11.81 8.24
N ILE A 80 3.42 12.83 9.07
CA ILE A 80 4.07 13.01 10.38
C ILE A 80 3.86 11.76 11.25
N ASN A 81 2.62 11.28 11.35
CA ASN A 81 2.30 10.07 12.09
C ASN A 81 3.02 8.82 11.54
N LEU A 82 3.07 8.68 10.22
CA LEU A 82 3.78 7.58 9.56
C LEU A 82 5.28 7.61 9.88
N THR A 83 5.91 8.78 9.77
CA THR A 83 7.33 8.98 10.11
C THR A 83 7.61 8.64 11.58
N GLU A 84 6.77 9.08 12.51
CA GLU A 84 6.91 8.76 13.94
C GLU A 84 6.85 7.25 14.20
N ARG A 85 5.92 6.54 13.55
CA ARG A 85 5.77 5.08 13.70
C ARG A 85 6.94 4.31 13.11
N ILE A 86 7.42 4.71 11.92
CA ILE A 86 8.64 4.13 11.31
C ILE A 86 9.83 4.32 12.24
N ASN A 87 10.07 5.55 12.70
CA ASN A 87 11.19 5.86 13.60
C ASN A 87 11.10 5.12 14.94
N SER A 88 9.90 4.88 15.44
CA SER A 88 9.69 4.05 16.63
C SER A 88 10.12 2.60 16.40
N GLY A 89 9.84 2.03 15.23
CA GLY A 89 10.29 0.69 14.83
C GLY A 89 11.81 0.59 14.68
N ILE A 90 12.43 1.57 14.00
CA ILE A 90 13.88 1.66 13.85
C ILE A 90 14.58 1.73 15.22
N LEU A 91 14.05 2.55 16.13
CA LEU A 91 14.57 2.67 17.49
C LEU A 91 14.42 1.36 18.29
N ALA A 92 13.34 0.60 18.09
CA ALA A 92 13.13 -0.70 18.75
C ALA A 92 14.19 -1.74 18.35
N GLU A 93 14.71 -1.66 17.11
CA GLU A 93 15.85 -2.45 16.64
C GLU A 93 17.21 -1.94 17.15
N ARG A 94 17.21 -0.93 18.02
CA ARG A 94 18.40 -0.28 18.61
C ARG A 94 19.30 0.40 17.57
N SER A 95 18.74 0.75 16.41
CA SER A 95 19.43 1.58 15.41
C SER A 95 19.42 3.04 15.86
N THR A 96 20.49 3.76 15.54
CA THR A 96 20.56 5.22 15.77
C THR A 96 19.96 6.02 14.63
N ALA A 97 19.72 5.35 13.50
CA ALA A 97 19.24 5.98 12.29
C ALA A 97 17.79 6.47 12.46
N LYS A 98 17.42 7.44 11.62
CA LYS A 98 16.07 8.00 11.56
C LYS A 98 15.69 8.29 10.13
N VAL A 99 14.40 8.30 9.86
CA VAL A 99 13.83 8.81 8.62
C VAL A 99 13.25 10.20 8.88
N ASP A 100 13.59 11.15 8.03
CA ASP A 100 12.98 12.48 7.97
C ASP A 100 12.53 12.85 6.55
N ALA A 101 11.88 14.02 6.44
CA ALA A 101 11.40 14.59 5.18
C ALA A 101 10.62 13.59 4.30
N LEU A 102 9.79 12.76 4.93
CA LEU A 102 9.05 11.70 4.26
C LEU A 102 7.98 12.30 3.33
N ASN A 103 7.88 11.78 2.11
CA ASN A 103 6.86 12.08 1.13
C ASN A 103 6.17 10.77 0.78
N VAL A 104 4.87 10.83 0.50
CA VAL A 104 4.09 9.68 0.04
C VAL A 104 3.36 10.04 -1.23
N ALA A 105 3.59 9.29 -2.30
CA ALA A 105 2.78 9.31 -3.50
C ALA A 105 1.92 8.05 -3.51
N PHE A 106 0.61 8.25 -3.65
CA PHE A 106 -0.37 7.19 -3.68
C PHE A 106 -1.12 7.27 -5.02
N SER A 107 -1.27 6.15 -5.72
CA SER A 107 -2.16 6.06 -6.86
C SER A 107 -2.94 4.76 -6.88
N SER A 108 -4.15 4.83 -7.42
CA SER A 108 -4.97 3.66 -7.67
C SER A 108 -5.83 3.87 -8.91
N SER A 109 -6.17 2.78 -9.59
CA SER A 109 -7.06 2.83 -10.72
C SER A 109 -7.89 1.56 -10.81
N MET A 110 -9.10 1.69 -11.34
CA MET A 110 -9.96 0.57 -11.70
C MET A 110 -10.12 0.52 -13.21
N SER A 111 -9.93 -0.67 -13.78
CA SER A 111 -10.05 -0.93 -15.21
C SER A 111 -11.00 -2.10 -15.46
N PRO A 112 -12.11 -1.88 -16.19
CA PRO A 112 -13.06 -2.94 -16.49
C PRO A 112 -12.53 -3.86 -17.60
N ARG A 113 -12.92 -5.13 -17.54
CA ARG A 113 -12.70 -6.17 -18.55
C ARG A 113 -14.01 -6.92 -18.79
N ALA A 114 -14.01 -7.84 -19.74
CA ALA A 114 -15.21 -8.57 -20.14
C ALA A 114 -15.84 -9.42 -19.01
N ASP A 115 -15.01 -10.01 -18.15
CA ASP A 115 -15.39 -10.95 -17.07
C ASP A 115 -14.73 -10.58 -15.73
N SER A 116 -14.16 -9.38 -15.65
CA SER A 116 -13.41 -8.93 -14.49
C SER A 116 -13.23 -7.43 -14.42
N SER A 117 -12.82 -6.94 -13.27
CA SER A 117 -12.29 -5.58 -13.10
C SER A 117 -10.98 -5.65 -12.32
N ASP A 118 -9.95 -4.99 -12.82
CA ASP A 118 -8.66 -4.90 -12.13
C ASP A 118 -8.57 -3.58 -11.37
N ILE A 119 -8.22 -3.67 -10.09
CA ILE A 119 -7.87 -2.52 -9.26
C ILE A 119 -6.35 -2.54 -9.08
N ASN A 120 -5.67 -1.57 -9.67
CA ASN A 120 -4.25 -1.34 -9.46
C ASN A 120 -4.04 -0.36 -8.32
N PHE A 121 -3.01 -0.60 -7.53
CA PHE A 121 -2.73 0.13 -6.31
C PHE A 121 -1.21 0.29 -6.16
N LYS A 122 -0.75 1.53 -5.99
CA LYS A 122 0.66 1.86 -5.84
C LYS A 122 0.89 2.87 -4.72
N ILE A 123 1.90 2.61 -3.90
CA ILE A 123 2.43 3.58 -2.93
C ILE A 123 3.92 3.72 -3.21
N ASP A 124 4.40 4.94 -3.37
CA ASP A 124 5.81 5.28 -3.34
C ASP A 124 6.07 6.19 -2.15
N ILE A 125 6.94 5.75 -1.25
CA ILE A 125 7.40 6.51 -0.09
C ILE A 125 8.84 6.92 -0.35
N SER A 126 9.19 8.18 -0.15
CA SER A 126 10.57 8.67 -0.24
C SER A 126 10.91 9.56 0.94
N GLY A 127 12.14 9.49 1.42
CA GLY A 127 12.61 10.35 2.51
C GLY A 127 14.13 10.33 2.64
N ASN A 128 14.64 10.95 3.69
CA ASN A 128 16.06 10.87 4.03
C ASN A 128 16.25 9.95 5.22
N LEU A 129 17.14 8.99 5.08
CA LEU A 129 17.71 8.24 6.18
C LEU A 129 18.91 9.01 6.71
N VAL A 130 18.90 9.35 7.99
CA VAL A 130 19.96 10.10 8.68
C VAL A 130 20.47 9.33 9.89
N ASP A 131 21.67 9.68 10.36
CA ASP A 131 22.31 9.12 11.58
C ASP A 131 22.57 7.61 11.54
N PHE A 132 22.62 6.99 10.36
CA PHE A 132 23.07 5.60 10.23
C PHE A 132 24.59 5.51 10.40
N VAL A 133 25.06 4.37 10.91
CA VAL A 133 26.49 4.15 11.16
C VAL A 133 27.04 3.18 10.12
N ILE A 134 27.99 3.67 9.32
CA ILE A 134 28.93 2.84 8.57
C ILE A 134 30.30 3.05 9.18
N LYS A 135 30.82 2.01 9.84
CA LYS A 135 32.21 1.98 10.26
C LYS A 135 33.02 1.29 9.18
N GLU A 136 34.00 1.99 8.62
CA GLU A 136 34.90 1.41 7.63
C GLU A 136 35.71 0.23 8.19
N GLU A 137 36.05 -0.69 7.30
CA GLU A 137 36.96 -1.79 7.60
C GLU A 137 38.39 -1.25 7.79
N ASP A 138 39.01 -1.63 8.92
CA ASP A 138 40.45 -1.46 9.17
C ASP A 138 41.12 -2.84 9.03
N PRO A 139 42.42 -2.94 8.69
CA PRO A 139 43.19 -4.19 8.74
C PRO A 139 42.95 -5.11 9.95
N THR A 140 42.44 -4.57 11.07
CA THR A 140 42.19 -5.28 12.32
C THR A 140 40.72 -5.35 12.76
N VAL A 141 39.80 -4.63 12.09
CA VAL A 141 38.39 -4.52 12.49
C VAL A 141 37.48 -4.59 11.26
N PRO A 142 36.60 -5.61 11.15
CA PRO A 142 35.59 -5.66 10.08
C PRO A 142 34.72 -4.41 10.10
N GLY A 143 34.37 -3.91 8.91
CA GLY A 143 33.40 -2.83 8.78
C GLY A 143 32.05 -3.22 9.40
N ILE A 144 31.41 -2.27 10.07
CA ILE A 144 30.11 -2.48 10.72
C ILE A 144 29.11 -1.56 10.05
N ILE A 145 28.01 -2.12 9.57
CA ILE A 145 26.88 -1.36 9.04
C ILE A 145 25.72 -1.56 10.03
N ASP A 146 25.18 -0.47 10.55
CA ASP A 146 23.87 -0.51 11.21
C ASP A 146 22.83 -0.89 10.16
N MET A 147 22.12 -1.99 10.39
CA MET A 147 21.10 -2.50 9.47
C MET A 147 19.69 -2.48 10.09
N GLY A 148 19.53 -1.94 11.29
CA GLY A 148 18.25 -1.87 12.00
C GLY A 148 17.27 -0.88 11.37
N TRP A 149 17.79 0.13 10.65
CA TRP A 149 16.97 1.06 9.84
C TRP A 149 16.12 0.39 8.76
N ARG A 150 16.45 -0.85 8.36
CA ARG A 150 15.64 -1.63 7.43
C ARG A 150 14.30 -2.08 8.03
N HIS A 151 14.09 -1.89 9.33
CA HIS A 151 12.77 -2.02 9.94
C HIS A 151 11.88 -0.85 9.51
N PHE A 152 11.61 -0.78 8.21
CA PHE A 152 10.68 0.14 7.59
C PHE A 152 9.32 -0.57 7.52
N ALA A 153 8.71 -0.75 8.69
CA ALA A 153 7.47 -1.47 8.84
C ALA A 153 6.54 -0.70 9.78
N VAL A 154 5.24 -0.81 9.54
CA VAL A 154 4.23 -0.13 10.32
C VAL A 154 3.04 -1.06 10.48
N GLU A 155 2.57 -1.25 11.72
CA GLU A 155 1.40 -2.06 12.00
C GLU A 155 0.13 -1.22 12.06
N GLY A 156 -0.95 -1.74 11.46
CA GLY A 156 -2.27 -1.08 11.46
C GLY A 156 -2.48 -0.09 10.31
N PRO A 157 -3.62 0.61 10.31
CA PRO A 157 -3.99 1.54 9.24
C PRO A 157 -2.97 2.68 9.06
N VAL A 158 -2.83 3.14 7.82
CA VAL A 158 -2.07 4.34 7.47
C VAL A 158 -3.04 5.30 6.79
N VAL A 159 -3.63 6.18 7.57
CA VAL A 159 -4.69 7.08 7.08
C VAL A 159 -4.08 8.37 6.58
N MET A 160 -4.35 8.71 5.32
CA MET A 160 -3.99 9.99 4.70
C MET A 160 -5.22 10.57 4.02
N ASP A 161 -5.61 11.78 4.41
CA ASP A 161 -6.81 12.46 3.90
C ASP A 161 -8.09 11.58 3.96
N GLY A 162 -8.25 10.85 5.07
CA GLY A 162 -9.41 9.97 5.30
C GLY A 162 -9.30 8.57 4.68
N ILE A 163 -8.36 8.34 3.77
CA ILE A 163 -8.18 7.05 3.09
C ILE A 163 -7.10 6.23 3.82
N ASP A 164 -7.41 4.99 4.16
CA ASP A 164 -6.39 4.05 4.63
C ASP A 164 -5.58 3.51 3.44
N ILE A 165 -4.42 4.14 3.19
CA ILE A 165 -3.53 3.75 2.10
C ILE A 165 -2.82 2.41 2.37
N ASN A 166 -3.04 1.74 3.50
CA ASN A 166 -2.54 0.37 3.69
C ASN A 166 -3.53 -0.70 3.19
N THR A 167 -4.76 -0.30 2.81
CA THR A 167 -5.81 -1.22 2.38
C THR A 167 -6.42 -0.78 1.05
N PRO A 168 -6.19 -1.52 -0.05
CA PRO A 168 -6.70 -1.12 -1.36
C PRO A 168 -8.23 -1.11 -1.47
N PHE A 169 -8.92 -1.80 -0.55
CA PHE A 169 -10.37 -1.78 -0.42
C PHE A 169 -10.93 -0.42 0.01
N SER A 170 -10.19 0.35 0.82
CA SER A 170 -10.63 1.68 1.29
C SER A 170 -10.89 2.65 0.15
N VAL A 171 -10.19 2.48 -0.98
CA VAL A 171 -10.34 3.32 -2.17
C VAL A 171 -11.71 3.16 -2.82
N LEU A 172 -12.32 1.98 -2.70
CA LEU A 172 -13.65 1.73 -3.27
C LEU A 172 -14.75 2.48 -2.52
N GLU A 173 -14.57 2.76 -1.22
CA GLU A 173 -15.58 3.46 -0.42
C GLU A 173 -15.93 4.83 -1.02
N ASP A 174 -14.92 5.56 -1.50
CA ASP A 174 -15.09 6.89 -2.07
C ASP A 174 -15.35 6.88 -3.59
N ASN A 175 -14.78 5.92 -4.32
CA ASN A 175 -14.77 5.96 -5.80
C ASN A 175 -15.83 5.06 -6.44
N SER A 176 -16.23 3.97 -5.78
CA SER A 176 -17.26 3.05 -6.26
C SER A 176 -18.06 2.49 -5.07
N PRO A 177 -18.83 3.34 -4.35
CA PRO A 177 -19.48 2.97 -3.08
C PRO A 177 -20.43 1.77 -3.22
N ASP A 178 -21.14 1.66 -4.35
CA ASP A 178 -22.04 0.53 -4.63
C ASP A 178 -21.25 -0.78 -4.82
N VAL A 179 -20.06 -0.70 -5.44
CA VAL A 179 -19.14 -1.86 -5.57
C VAL A 179 -18.54 -2.21 -4.21
N HIS A 180 -18.17 -1.21 -3.41
CA HIS A 180 -17.69 -1.39 -2.04
C HIS A 180 -18.74 -2.10 -1.17
N GLU A 181 -20.00 -1.67 -1.22
CA GLU A 181 -21.11 -2.31 -0.49
C GLU A 181 -21.36 -3.73 -1.00
N ALA A 182 -21.38 -3.94 -2.32
CA ALA A 182 -21.61 -5.24 -2.93
C ALA A 182 -20.54 -6.28 -2.55
N ILE A 183 -19.29 -5.84 -2.34
CA ILE A 183 -18.17 -6.70 -1.91
C ILE A 183 -18.11 -6.82 -0.38
N GLY A 184 -18.38 -5.74 0.36
CA GLY A 184 -18.27 -5.69 1.83
C GLY A 184 -19.47 -6.29 2.56
N GLY A 185 -20.64 -6.38 1.90
CA GLY A 185 -21.89 -6.92 2.44
C GLY A 185 -22.02 -8.45 2.45
N THR A 186 -20.93 -9.20 2.19
CA THR A 186 -20.91 -10.68 2.17
C THR A 186 -20.07 -11.28 3.29
#